data_AF-A0A7C4DV80-F1
#
_entry.id   AF-A0A7C4DV80-F1
#
_cell.length_a   1.000
_cell.length_b   1.000
_cell.length_c   1.000
_cell.angle_alpha   90.00
_cell.angle_beta   90.00
_cell.angle_gamma   90.00
#
_symmetry.space_group_name_H-M   'P 1'
#
loop_
_entity.id
_entity.type
_entity.pdbx_description
1 polymer ?
#
loop_
_entity_poly.entity_id
_entity_poly.type
_entity_poly.pdbx_seq_one_letter_code
_entity_poly.pdbx_strand_id
1 'polypeptide(L)' 'MDVPDDVISGEIVSCPDCGLDLEVTLDEKGSISVKPAEIEGEDWGE' A
#
# COMPACT_ATOMS: atom_id res chain seq x y z
N MET A 1 12.46 -2.54 -1.53
CA MET A 1 11.24 -1.73 -1.73
C MET A 1 11.59 -0.31 -2.14
N ASP A 2 11.26 0.03 -3.39
CA ASP A 2 11.39 1.38 -3.97
C ASP A 2 9.99 1.98 -3.99
N VAL A 3 9.75 3.05 -3.24
CA VAL A 3 8.45 3.73 -3.15
C VAL A 3 8.62 5.08 -3.83
N PRO A 4 7.75 5.46 -4.80
CA PRO A 4 7.90 6.72 -5.51
C PRO A 4 7.82 7.92 -4.56
N ASP A 5 8.60 8.97 -4.83
CA ASP A 5 8.62 10.20 -4.01
C ASP A 5 7.27 10.96 -4.01
N ASP A 6 6.42 10.72 -5.02
CA ASP A 6 5.09 11.34 -5.16
C ASP A 6 3.96 10.48 -4.55
N VAL A 7 4.31 9.44 -3.79
CA VAL A 7 3.34 8.54 -3.17
C VAL A 7 2.40 9.29 -2.22
N ILE A 8 1.11 8.96 -2.28
CA ILE A 8 0.10 9.52 -1.39
C ILE A 8 -0.42 8.46 -0.41
N SER A 9 -0.97 8.92 0.72
CA SER A 9 -1.66 8.02 1.65
C SER A 9 -2.86 7.37 0.98
N GLY A 10 -3.00 6.05 1.10
CA GLY A 10 -4.03 5.24 0.44
C GLY A 10 -3.61 4.68 -0.92
N GLU A 11 -2.42 5.02 -1.42
CA GLU A 11 -1.90 4.41 -2.64
C GLU A 11 -1.50 2.94 -2.39
N ILE A 12 -1.80 2.06 -3.35
CA ILE A 12 -1.39 0.67 -3.32
C ILE A 12 -0.10 0.51 -4.13
N VAL A 13 0.94 -0.03 -3.48
CA VAL A 13 2.23 -0.34 -4.08
C VAL A 13 2.51 -1.84 -3.97
N SER A 14 2.96 -2.45 -5.04
CA SER A 14 3.33 -3.87 -5.03
C SER A 14 4.77 -4.05 -4.53
N CYS A 15 4.97 -4.92 -3.55
CA CYS A 15 6.30 -5.21 -3.02
C CYS A 15 7.05 -6.17 -3.96
N PRO A 16 8.16 -5.76 -4.59
CA PRO A 16 8.91 -6.64 -5.49
C PRO A 16 9.64 -7.77 -4.75
N ASP A 17 9.86 -7.62 -3.44
CA ASP A 17 10.59 -8.57 -2.61
C ASP A 17 9.69 -9.74 -2.13
N CYS A 18 8.43 -9.46 -1.77
CA CYS A 18 7.51 -10.48 -1.23
C CYS A 18 6.26 -10.72 -2.08
N GLY A 19 6.00 -9.90 -3.10
CA GLY A 19 4.85 -10.02 -3.99
C GLY A 19 3.50 -9.60 -3.38
N LEU A 20 3.51 -9.01 -2.18
CA LEU A 20 2.29 -8.48 -1.56
C LEU A 20 1.98 -7.08 -2.09
N ASP A 21 0.70 -6.80 -2.27
CA ASP A 21 0.20 -5.44 -2.40
C ASP A 21 0.11 -4.79 -1.03
N LEU A 22 0.63 -3.57 -0.92
CA LEU A 22 0.76 -2.82 0.32
C LEU A 22 0.09 -1.45 0.16
N GLU A 23 -0.73 -1.05 1.14
CA GLU A 23 -1.28 0.30 1.22
C GLU A 23 -0.32 1.24 1.95
N VAL A 24 -0.05 2.39 1.34
CA VAL A 24 0.82 3.43 1.87
C VAL A 24 0.08 4.31 2.85
N THR A 25 0.70 4.60 3.98
CA THR A 25 0.21 5.52 5.00
C THR A 25 1.26 6.59 5.26
N LEU A 26 0.87 7.87 5.18
CA LEU A 26 1.72 9.01 5.51
C LEU A 26 1.32 9.55 6.88
N ASP A 27 2.28 9.80 7.77
CA ASP A 27 2.02 10.48 9.03
C ASP A 27 2.05 12.02 8.88
N GLU A 28 1.66 12.77 9.92
CA GLU A 28 1.68 14.25 9.93
C GLU A 28 3.09 14.84 9.67
N LYS A 29 4.15 14.07 9.88
CA LYS A 29 5.55 14.44 9.61
C LYS A 29 6.03 14.00 8.22
N GLY A 30 5.19 13.34 7.42
CA GLY A 30 5.52 12.85 6.07
C GLY A 30 6.34 11.56 6.06
N SER A 31 6.41 10.82 7.16
CA SER A 31 7.05 9.50 7.18
C SER A 31 6.14 8.49 6.50
N ILE A 32 6.72 7.71 5.60
CA ILE A 32 6.04 6.65 4.87
C ILE A 32 6.02 5.39 5.73
N SER A 33 4.84 4.81 5.90
CA SER A 33 4.63 3.47 6.44
C SER A 33 3.75 2.68 5.49
N VAL A 34 3.81 1.35 5.56
CA VAL A 34 3.02 0.47 4.69
C VAL A 34 2.38 -0.65 5.50
N LYS A 35 1.16 -1.03 5.11
CA LYS A 35 0.45 -2.20 5.65
C LYS A 35 0.00 -3.10 4.49
N PRO A 36 -0.22 -4.41 4.69
CA PRO A 36 -0.85 -5.25 3.68
C PRO A 36 -2.13 -4.58 3.17
N ALA A 37 -2.25 -4.43 1.86
CA ALA A 37 -3.48 -3.97 1.25
C ALA A 37 -4.59 -4.98 1.61
N GLU A 38 -5.76 -4.48 1.97
CA GLU A 38 -6.91 -5.34 2.15
C GLU A 38 -7.26 -5.91 0.77
N ILE A 39 -6.92 -7.18 0.56
CA ILE A 39 -7.48 -7.95 -0.54
C ILE A 39 -8.93 -8.14 -0.13
N GLU A 40 -9.90 -7.44 -0.76
CA GLU A 40 -11.29 -7.78 -0.45
C GLU A 40 -11.48 -9.25 -0.84
N GLY A 41 -11.58 -10.08 0.18
CA GLY A 41 -11.62 -11.52 0.04
C GLY A 41 -12.94 -11.91 -0.60
N GLU A 42 -12.87 -12.49 -1.78
CA GLU A 42 -13.88 -13.35 -2.40
C GLU A 42 -15.33 -12.83 -2.51
N ASP A 43 -15.61 -11.55 -2.21
CA ASP A 43 -16.96 -10.95 -2.25
C ASP A 43 -17.00 -9.67 -3.11
N TRP A 44 -16.08 -9.53 -4.07
CA TRP A 44 -16.21 -8.58 -5.17
C TRP A 44 -17.35 -9.04 -6.11
N GLY A 45 -18.60 -8.89 -5.66
CA GLY A 45 -19.80 -9.01 -6.47
C GLY A 45 -20.66 -10.24 -6.18
N GLU A 46 -21.77 -10.00 -5.48
CA GLU A 46 -23.05 -10.61 -5.85
C GLU A 46 -23.80 -9.71 -6.85
#